data_AF-A0A7S2H1E0-F1
#
_entry.id   AF-A0A7S2H1E0-F1
#
_cell.length_a   1.000
_cell.length_b   1.000
_cell.length_c   1.000
_cell.angle_alpha   90.00
_cell.angle_beta   90.00
_cell.angle_gamma   90.00
#
_symmetry.space_group_name_H-M   'P 1'
#
loop_
_entity.id
_entity.type
_entity.pdbx_description
1 polymer ?
#
loop_
_entity_poly.entity_id
_entity_poly.type
_entity_poly.pdbx_seq_one_letter_code
_entity_poly.pdbx_strand_id
1 'polypeptide(L)'
;YTVDYFTNVNHVHQVLWLYAPSKPSTKYEEAFITRYPGDDLVDIIGFDRYSLGSTYASDIRDDCRATVEFCNERNKVATIAETGILGGIQDIKEPDWFMNNFSRVVSHDSEGYCQQVVYALTWTNSNDDYYWIPLKGQKTWPGFHEMYQDDVTIFADDTRFAELRKKYGYSPI
;
A
#
# COMPACT_ATOMS: atom_id res chain seq x y z
N TYR A 1 -22.01 -0.62 11.71
CA TYR A 1 -23.11 -0.12 10.87
C TYR A 1 -22.82 -0.34 9.39
N THR A 2 -21.79 0.28 8.80
CA THR A 2 -21.53 0.19 7.35
C THR A 2 -21.45 -1.25 6.82
N VAL A 3 -20.63 -2.10 7.44
CA VAL A 3 -20.51 -3.52 7.06
C VAL A 3 -21.86 -4.23 7.10
N ASP A 4 -22.59 -4.11 8.21
CA ASP A 4 -23.91 -4.70 8.39
C ASP A 4 -24.94 -4.22 7.36
N TYR A 5 -24.97 -2.91 7.09
CA TYR A 5 -25.90 -2.35 6.12
C TYR A 5 -25.63 -2.86 4.69
N PHE A 6 -24.38 -2.95 4.27
CA PHE A 6 -24.07 -3.46 2.93
C PHE A 6 -24.24 -4.99 2.84
N THR A 7 -23.75 -5.74 3.81
CA THR A 7 -23.72 -7.21 3.76
C THR A 7 -25.06 -7.84 4.15
N ASN A 8 -25.67 -7.39 5.25
CA ASN A 8 -26.86 -8.06 5.82
C ASN A 8 -28.17 -7.42 5.35
N VAL A 9 -28.22 -6.09 5.20
CA VAL A 9 -29.44 -5.37 4.76
C VAL A 9 -29.56 -5.34 3.23
N ASN A 10 -28.45 -5.05 2.53
CA ASN A 10 -28.45 -4.93 1.06
C ASN A 10 -27.87 -6.16 0.34
N HIS A 11 -27.44 -7.19 1.07
CA HIS A 11 -26.96 -8.46 0.52
C HIS A 11 -25.82 -8.33 -0.51
N VAL A 12 -24.93 -7.35 -0.32
CA VAL A 12 -23.71 -7.23 -1.13
C VAL A 12 -22.73 -8.34 -0.76
N HIS A 13 -22.21 -9.06 -1.77
CA HIS A 13 -21.40 -10.26 -1.60
C HIS A 13 -20.09 -10.26 -2.42
N GLN A 14 -19.73 -9.11 -3.00
CA GLN A 14 -18.57 -8.93 -3.88
C GLN A 14 -17.62 -7.82 -3.39
N VAL A 15 -17.60 -7.58 -2.08
CA VAL A 15 -16.79 -6.55 -1.43
C VAL A 15 -15.90 -7.22 -0.39
N LEU A 16 -14.65 -6.76 -0.32
CA LEU A 16 -13.75 -7.00 0.82
C LEU A 16 -13.69 -5.74 1.66
N TRP A 17 -13.66 -5.89 2.98
CA TRP A 17 -13.59 -4.77 3.92
C TRP A 17 -12.15 -4.51 4.34
N LEU A 18 -11.71 -3.27 4.12
CA LEU A 18 -10.36 -2.81 4.48
C LEU A 18 -10.43 -1.78 5.60
N TYR A 19 -9.60 -1.96 6.63
CA TYR A 19 -9.37 -0.96 7.67
C TYR A 19 -7.90 -0.50 7.62
N ALA A 20 -7.67 0.80 7.42
CA ALA A 20 -6.34 1.38 7.29
C ALA A 20 -6.20 2.63 8.17
N PRO A 21 -5.67 2.50 9.39
CA PRO A 21 -5.31 3.66 10.20
C PRO A 21 -4.06 4.36 9.65
N SER A 22 -3.92 5.65 9.96
CA SER A 22 -2.73 6.42 9.60
C SER A 22 -1.59 6.17 10.58
N LYS A 23 -0.41 5.83 10.05
CA LYS A 23 0.88 5.79 10.78
C LYS A 23 0.89 4.90 12.05
N PRO A 24 0.45 3.62 11.97
CA PRO A 24 0.27 2.75 13.13
C PRO A 24 1.51 2.58 14.01
N SER A 25 2.73 2.69 13.48
CA SER A 25 3.95 2.57 14.29
C SER A 25 4.07 3.62 15.40
N THR A 26 3.49 4.81 15.19
CA THR A 26 3.49 5.92 16.16
C THR A 26 2.17 6.08 16.88
N LYS A 27 1.14 5.32 16.48
CA LYS A 27 -0.24 5.43 16.95
C LYS A 27 -0.87 4.08 17.26
N TYR A 28 -0.08 3.08 17.63
CA TYR A 28 -0.53 1.69 17.73
C TYR A 28 -1.78 1.51 18.61
N GLU A 29 -1.79 2.10 19.81
CA GLU A 29 -2.93 2.06 20.74
C GLU A 29 -4.20 2.64 20.10
N GLU A 30 -4.08 3.79 19.44
CA GLU A 30 -5.19 4.42 18.75
C GLU A 30 -5.66 3.56 17.55
N ALA A 31 -4.72 3.11 16.73
CA ALA A 31 -4.93 2.39 15.50
C ALA A 31 -5.60 1.03 15.71
N PHE A 32 -5.08 0.23 16.65
CA PHE A 32 -5.37 -1.20 16.73
C PHE A 32 -6.04 -1.65 18.03
N ILE A 33 -5.93 -0.89 19.12
CA ILE A 33 -6.56 -1.25 20.39
C ILE A 33 -7.89 -0.54 20.55
N THR A 34 -7.95 0.76 20.25
CA THR A 34 -9.16 1.56 20.56
C THR A 34 -10.10 1.75 19.37
N ARG A 35 -9.59 1.74 18.12
CA ARG A 35 -10.41 2.02 16.92
C ARG A 35 -10.60 0.84 15.98
N TYR A 36 -9.89 -0.26 16.19
CA TYR A 36 -10.02 -1.43 15.33
C TYR A 36 -11.46 -1.98 15.39
N PRO A 37 -12.16 -2.15 14.24
CA PRO A 37 -13.57 -2.51 14.24
C PRO A 37 -13.87 -3.92 14.78
N GLY A 38 -12.90 -4.83 14.76
CA GLY A 38 -13.07 -6.24 15.11
C GLY A 38 -12.77 -7.18 13.93
N ASP A 39 -12.34 -8.40 14.26
CA ASP A 39 -11.90 -9.40 13.27
C ASP A 39 -13.04 -9.92 12.38
N ASP A 40 -14.28 -9.80 12.82
CA ASP A 40 -15.48 -10.19 12.09
C ASP A 40 -15.92 -9.16 11.04
N LEU A 41 -15.37 -7.94 11.09
CA LEU A 41 -15.77 -6.82 10.23
C LEU A 41 -14.71 -6.43 9.18
N VAL A 42 -13.52 -7.05 9.21
CA VAL A 42 -12.37 -6.65 8.38
C VAL A 42 -11.73 -7.86 7.73
N ASP A 43 -11.54 -7.81 6.42
CA ASP A 43 -10.83 -8.82 5.63
C ASP A 43 -9.34 -8.47 5.47
N ILE A 44 -9.07 -7.18 5.24
CA ILE A 44 -7.73 -6.64 4.96
C ILE A 44 -7.43 -5.54 5.96
N ILE A 45 -6.26 -5.60 6.59
CA ILE A 45 -5.77 -4.53 7.45
C ILE A 45 -4.61 -3.86 6.72
N GLY A 46 -4.71 -2.55 6.54
CA GLY A 46 -3.66 -1.77 5.91
C GLY A 46 -3.21 -0.62 6.79
N PHE A 47 -2.46 0.29 6.18
CA PHE A 47 -2.13 1.58 6.79
C PHE A 47 -1.87 2.64 5.73
N ASP A 48 -1.97 3.89 6.17
CA ASP A 48 -1.64 5.06 5.35
C ASP A 48 -0.34 5.71 5.85
N ARG A 49 0.62 5.87 4.94
CA ARG A 49 1.93 6.50 5.23
C ARG A 49 2.33 7.55 4.20
N TYR A 50 2.13 8.81 4.57
CA TYR A 50 2.79 9.96 3.93
C TYR A 50 3.78 10.63 4.87
N SER A 51 4.98 10.88 4.38
CA SER A 51 6.05 11.55 5.12
C SER A 51 7.02 12.30 4.18
N LEU A 52 8.00 12.98 4.78
CA LEU A 52 9.04 13.65 4.01
C LEU A 52 9.92 12.62 3.31
N GLY A 53 10.42 12.94 2.11
CA GLY A 53 11.25 12.01 1.33
C GLY A 53 12.44 11.44 2.10
N SER A 54 13.01 12.20 3.05
CA SER A 54 14.15 11.80 3.88
C SER A 54 13.83 10.84 5.03
N THR A 55 12.59 10.81 5.54
CA THR A 55 12.19 9.91 6.65
C THR A 55 11.32 8.76 6.18
N TYR A 56 10.83 8.82 4.94
CA TYR A 56 9.90 7.84 4.38
C TYR A 56 10.36 6.39 4.51
N ALA A 57 11.61 6.11 4.19
CA ALA A 57 12.15 4.76 4.22
C ALA A 57 12.09 4.10 5.60
N SER A 58 12.37 4.84 6.68
CA SER A 58 12.24 4.29 8.05
C SER A 58 10.78 4.21 8.47
N ASP A 59 10.01 5.27 8.18
CA ASP A 59 8.61 5.37 8.60
C ASP A 59 7.74 4.24 8.05
N ILE A 60 7.96 3.85 6.78
CA ILE A 60 7.18 2.79 6.14
C ILE A 60 7.55 1.40 6.67
N ARG A 61 8.83 1.13 6.99
CA ARG A 61 9.24 -0.15 7.60
C ARG A 61 8.61 -0.35 8.97
N ASP A 62 8.63 0.69 9.79
CA ASP A 62 8.05 0.62 11.13
C ASP A 62 6.54 0.37 11.07
N ASP A 63 5.83 0.95 10.10
CA ASP A 63 4.41 0.67 9.89
C ASP A 63 4.13 -0.72 9.35
N CYS A 64 4.95 -1.22 8.42
CA CYS A 64 4.83 -2.60 7.96
C CYS A 64 4.91 -3.55 9.16
N ARG A 65 5.93 -3.40 10.01
CA ARG A 65 6.10 -4.24 11.19
C ARG A 65 4.88 -4.17 12.10
N ALA A 66 4.49 -2.97 12.51
CA ALA A 66 3.33 -2.77 13.40
C ALA A 66 2.04 -3.38 12.84
N THR A 67 1.80 -3.23 11.54
CA THR A 67 0.58 -3.72 10.89
C THR A 67 0.62 -5.23 10.64
N VAL A 68 1.75 -5.75 10.15
CA VAL A 68 1.89 -7.16 9.78
C VAL A 68 1.93 -8.05 11.02
N GLU A 69 2.56 -7.62 12.11
CA GLU A 69 2.47 -8.31 13.40
C GLU A 69 1.00 -8.44 13.85
N PHE A 70 0.25 -7.33 13.80
CA PHE A 70 -1.17 -7.33 14.14
C PHE A 70 -2.02 -8.24 13.23
N CYS A 71 -1.71 -8.27 11.93
CA CYS A 71 -2.35 -9.13 10.95
C CYS A 71 -2.09 -10.61 11.20
N ASN A 72 -0.82 -10.97 11.48
CA ASN A 72 -0.39 -12.35 11.65
C ASN A 72 -1.05 -13.01 12.87
N GLU A 73 -1.23 -12.26 13.96
CA GLU A 73 -1.98 -12.74 15.14
C GLU A 73 -3.45 -13.08 14.84
N ARG A 74 -4.03 -12.49 13.79
CA ARG A 74 -5.46 -12.55 13.46
C ARG A 74 -5.75 -13.26 12.14
N ASN A 75 -4.73 -13.79 11.48
CA ASN A 75 -4.81 -14.39 10.14
C ASN A 75 -5.45 -13.44 9.11
N LYS A 76 -5.04 -12.17 9.10
CA LYS A 76 -5.53 -11.14 8.17
C LYS A 76 -4.50 -10.84 7.08
N VAL A 77 -4.98 -10.29 5.97
CA VAL A 77 -4.11 -9.83 4.88
C VAL A 77 -3.61 -8.42 5.18
N ALA A 78 -2.31 -8.19 5.05
CA ALA A 78 -1.68 -6.89 5.25
C ALA A 78 -1.54 -6.12 3.93
N THR A 79 -1.72 -4.80 3.93
CA THR A 79 -1.47 -3.95 2.76
C THR A 79 -0.95 -2.55 3.12
N ILE A 80 -0.36 -1.85 2.15
CA ILE A 80 -0.07 -0.42 2.25
C ILE A 80 -1.20 0.31 1.51
N ALA A 81 -2.24 0.69 2.26
CA ALA A 81 -3.48 1.20 1.69
C ALA A 81 -3.29 2.54 0.99
N GLU A 82 -2.45 3.41 1.56
CA GLU A 82 -1.97 4.62 0.91
C GLU A 82 -0.51 4.91 1.26
N THR A 83 0.26 5.39 0.28
CA THR A 83 1.63 5.83 0.55
C THR A 83 2.18 6.86 -0.42
N GLY A 84 3.18 7.61 0.04
CA GLY A 84 4.01 8.44 -0.81
C GLY A 84 4.65 9.60 -0.07
N ILE A 85 5.23 10.52 -0.83
CA ILE A 85 5.77 11.76 -0.28
C ILE A 85 4.63 12.68 0.12
N LEU A 86 4.74 13.30 1.30
CA LEU A 86 3.78 14.28 1.78
C LEU A 86 3.73 15.49 0.84
N GLY A 87 2.56 15.75 0.26
CA GLY A 87 2.33 16.86 -0.67
C GLY A 87 2.55 16.52 -2.15
N GLY A 88 3.06 15.33 -2.46
CA GLY A 88 3.34 14.87 -3.83
C GLY A 88 4.82 14.92 -4.19
N ILE A 89 5.12 14.64 -5.46
CA ILE A 89 6.51 14.49 -5.95
C ILE A 89 7.01 15.64 -6.86
N GLN A 90 6.24 16.71 -6.98
CA GLN A 90 6.43 17.84 -7.89
C GLN A 90 7.78 18.53 -7.68
N ASP A 91 8.15 18.74 -6.42
CA ASP A 91 9.40 19.40 -6.02
C ASP A 91 10.54 18.42 -5.74
N ILE A 92 10.31 17.12 -5.93
CA ILE A 92 11.25 16.07 -5.57
C ILE A 92 12.26 15.87 -6.69
N LYS A 93 13.54 15.95 -6.32
CA LYS A 93 14.68 15.95 -7.26
C LYS A 93 15.54 14.69 -7.18
N GLU A 94 15.23 13.79 -6.26
CA GLU A 94 15.95 12.53 -6.08
C GLU A 94 15.53 11.52 -7.15
N PRO A 95 16.36 11.23 -8.16
CA PRO A 95 15.92 10.48 -9.33
C PRO A 95 15.52 9.03 -9.03
N ASP A 96 16.13 8.45 -8.00
CA ASP A 96 16.01 7.03 -7.67
C ASP A 96 15.05 6.79 -6.50
N TRP A 97 14.25 7.79 -6.10
CA TRP A 97 13.42 7.73 -4.90
C TRP A 97 12.48 6.51 -4.88
N PHE A 98 11.74 6.26 -5.97
CA PHE A 98 10.84 5.11 -6.06
C PHE A 98 11.56 3.78 -5.90
N MET A 99 12.76 3.65 -6.47
CA MET A 99 13.51 2.41 -6.39
C MET A 99 14.15 2.23 -5.01
N ASN A 100 14.92 3.23 -4.55
CA ASN A 100 15.75 3.12 -3.36
C ASN A 100 14.98 3.34 -2.07
N ASN A 101 14.03 4.26 -2.05
CA ASN A 101 13.37 4.71 -0.82
C ASN A 101 11.97 4.09 -0.65
N PHE A 102 11.42 3.48 -1.70
CA PHE A 102 10.15 2.75 -1.64
C PHE A 102 10.33 1.26 -1.98
N SER A 103 10.59 0.90 -3.24
CA SER A 103 10.60 -0.50 -3.70
C SER A 103 11.60 -1.38 -2.94
N ARG A 104 12.88 -0.97 -2.85
CA ARG A 104 13.92 -1.70 -2.10
C ARG A 104 13.65 -1.72 -0.61
N VAL A 105 13.04 -0.67 -0.07
CA VAL A 105 12.68 -0.61 1.35
C VAL A 105 11.66 -1.67 1.70
N VAL A 106 10.65 -1.87 0.86
CA VAL A 106 9.60 -2.88 1.04
C VAL A 106 10.12 -4.28 0.73
N SER A 107 10.80 -4.45 -0.40
CA SER A 107 11.23 -5.77 -0.91
C SER A 107 12.48 -6.35 -0.22
N HIS A 108 13.33 -5.50 0.38
CA HIS A 108 14.53 -5.93 1.11
C HIS A 108 14.41 -5.60 2.59
N ASP A 109 13.24 -5.86 3.16
CA ASP A 109 13.04 -5.85 4.60
C ASP A 109 13.73 -7.06 5.24
N SER A 110 14.75 -6.81 6.06
CA SER A 110 15.51 -7.87 6.73
C SER A 110 14.69 -8.61 7.78
N GLU A 111 13.65 -7.98 8.32
CA GLU A 111 12.71 -8.62 9.25
C GLU A 111 11.59 -9.36 8.50
N GLY A 112 11.42 -9.10 7.21
CA GLY A 112 10.46 -9.75 6.34
C GLY A 112 9.00 -9.34 6.56
N TYR A 113 8.74 -8.29 7.34
CA TYR A 113 7.39 -7.80 7.57
C TYR A 113 6.85 -7.09 6.32
N CYS A 114 7.58 -6.12 5.76
CA CYS A 114 7.10 -5.39 4.58
C CYS A 114 6.89 -6.30 3.36
N GLN A 115 7.61 -7.42 3.25
CA GLN A 115 7.46 -8.36 2.14
C GLN A 115 6.13 -9.12 2.16
N GLN A 116 5.38 -9.07 3.28
CA GLN A 116 4.08 -9.73 3.43
C GLN A 116 2.90 -8.84 2.98
N VAL A 117 3.13 -7.57 2.65
CA VAL A 117 2.06 -6.69 2.15
C VAL A 117 1.68 -7.07 0.72
N VAL A 118 0.38 -7.10 0.41
CA VAL A 118 -0.10 -7.61 -0.88
C VAL A 118 -0.19 -6.56 -1.99
N TYR A 119 -0.27 -5.28 -1.62
CA TYR A 119 -0.15 -4.17 -2.56
C TYR A 119 0.30 -2.91 -1.82
N ALA A 120 0.66 -1.90 -2.62
CA ALA A 120 0.85 -0.53 -2.16
C ALA A 120 0.22 0.42 -3.16
N LEU A 121 -0.49 1.43 -2.67
CA LEU A 121 -1.20 2.39 -3.52
C LEU A 121 -0.74 3.82 -3.22
N THR A 122 -0.40 4.57 -4.27
CA THR A 122 -0.11 6.00 -4.15
C THR A 122 -1.35 6.84 -4.42
N TRP A 123 -1.33 8.10 -3.99
CA TRP A 123 -2.41 9.04 -4.31
C TRP A 123 -2.48 9.39 -5.80
N THR A 124 -3.47 10.18 -6.14
CA THR A 124 -3.82 10.55 -7.52
C THR A 124 -2.84 11.53 -8.16
N ASN A 125 -2.77 11.49 -9.49
CA ASN A 125 -2.25 12.59 -10.32
C ASN A 125 -3.41 13.52 -10.69
N SER A 126 -3.70 14.52 -9.85
CA SER A 126 -4.84 15.42 -10.04
C SER A 126 -4.60 16.51 -11.09
N ASN A 127 -3.38 17.08 -11.12
CA ASN A 127 -2.95 18.09 -12.08
C ASN A 127 -1.42 18.21 -12.09
N ASP A 128 -0.87 19.10 -12.91
CA ASP A 128 0.57 19.31 -13.10
C ASP A 128 1.29 19.86 -11.85
N ASP A 129 0.55 20.32 -10.83
CA ASP A 129 1.07 20.82 -9.55
C ASP A 129 0.71 19.90 -8.36
N TYR A 130 -0.05 18.81 -8.59
CA TYR A 130 -0.55 17.91 -7.54
C TYR A 130 -0.60 16.45 -8.01
N TYR A 131 0.49 15.72 -7.79
CA TYR A 131 0.65 14.35 -8.30
C TYR A 131 1.66 13.49 -7.52
N TRP A 132 1.47 12.16 -7.59
CA TRP A 132 2.27 11.16 -6.87
C TRP A 132 3.00 10.18 -7.77
N ILE A 133 2.63 10.07 -9.05
CA ILE A 133 3.33 9.27 -10.06
C ILE A 133 3.99 10.20 -11.07
N PRO A 134 5.25 9.95 -11.51
CA PRO A 134 5.98 10.90 -12.34
C PRO A 134 5.24 11.30 -13.61
N LEU A 135 5.00 12.60 -13.76
CA LEU A 135 4.60 13.19 -15.05
C LEU A 135 5.83 13.32 -15.97
N LYS A 136 5.58 13.59 -17.26
CA LYS A 136 6.64 13.73 -18.25
C LYS A 136 7.65 14.81 -17.83
N GLY A 137 8.92 14.41 -17.71
CA GLY A 137 10.03 15.30 -17.36
C GLY A 137 10.28 15.47 -15.86
N GLN A 138 9.45 14.88 -15.00
CA GLN A 138 9.68 14.88 -13.56
C GLN A 138 10.91 14.02 -13.21
N LYS A 139 11.68 14.45 -12.20
CA LYS A 139 13.03 13.95 -11.92
C LYS A 139 13.11 12.52 -11.36
N THR A 140 12.09 12.05 -10.66
CA THR A 140 11.96 10.70 -10.08
C THR A 140 11.55 9.63 -11.09
N TRP A 141 11.32 9.98 -12.37
CA TRP A 141 11.01 9.01 -13.43
C TRP A 141 12.03 7.86 -13.55
N PRO A 142 13.36 8.08 -13.50
CA PRO A 142 14.33 6.98 -13.63
C PRO A 142 14.11 5.87 -12.60
N GLY A 143 13.99 6.22 -11.32
CA GLY A 143 13.74 5.23 -10.26
C GLY A 143 12.34 4.60 -10.34
N PHE A 144 11.33 5.34 -10.81
CA PHE A 144 10.01 4.77 -11.05
C PHE A 144 10.04 3.73 -12.18
N HIS A 145 10.77 4.04 -13.26
CA HIS A 145 10.92 3.14 -14.39
C HIS A 145 11.72 1.89 -14.04
N GLU A 146 12.81 2.04 -13.26
CA GLU A 146 13.57 0.89 -12.73
C GLU A 146 12.67 0.02 -11.85
N MET A 147 11.91 0.62 -10.92
CA MET A 147 10.95 -0.10 -10.08
C MET A 147 9.93 -0.87 -10.93
N TYR A 148 9.35 -0.25 -11.97
CA TYR A 148 8.39 -0.89 -12.88
C TYR A 148 8.98 -2.11 -13.62
N GLN A 149 10.29 -2.08 -13.90
CA GLN A 149 11.00 -3.19 -14.55
C GLN A 149 11.47 -4.27 -13.57
N ASP A 150 11.38 -4.03 -12.26
CA ASP A 150 11.91 -4.94 -11.25
C ASP A 150 10.97 -6.14 -11.02
N ASP A 151 11.56 -7.33 -10.94
CA ASP A 151 10.85 -8.59 -10.72
C ASP A 151 10.07 -8.64 -9.39
N VAL A 152 10.35 -7.79 -8.41
CA VAL A 152 9.59 -7.78 -7.14
C VAL A 152 8.27 -7.01 -7.24
N THR A 153 8.07 -6.19 -8.27
CA THR A 153 6.83 -5.43 -8.47
C THR A 153 5.97 -6.07 -9.54
N ILE A 154 4.65 -5.89 -9.44
CA ILE A 154 3.68 -6.45 -10.38
C ILE A 154 2.75 -5.33 -10.82
N PHE A 155 2.74 -5.05 -12.12
CA PHE A 155 1.82 -4.10 -12.76
C PHE A 155 0.77 -4.83 -13.60
N ALA A 156 -0.23 -4.10 -14.10
CA ALA A 156 -1.39 -4.69 -14.76
C ALA A 156 -1.05 -5.44 -16.07
N ASP A 157 0.04 -5.06 -16.73
CA ASP A 157 0.58 -5.66 -17.96
C ASP A 157 1.60 -6.78 -17.69
N ASP A 158 1.87 -7.08 -16.41
CA ASP A 158 2.77 -8.16 -16.02
C ASP A 158 2.21 -9.53 -16.43
N THR A 159 3.01 -10.30 -17.15
CA THR A 159 2.64 -11.64 -17.63
C THR A 159 2.33 -12.62 -16.49
N ARG A 160 3.02 -12.52 -15.35
CA ARG A 160 2.80 -13.34 -14.15
C ARG A 160 1.41 -13.07 -13.59
N PHE A 161 1.00 -11.80 -13.55
CA PHE A 161 -0.35 -11.43 -13.14
C PHE A 161 -1.41 -11.90 -14.14
N ALA A 162 -1.14 -11.77 -15.44
CA ALA A 162 -2.04 -12.25 -16.48
C ALA A 162 -2.27 -13.78 -16.40
N GLU A 163 -1.23 -14.56 -16.10
CA GLU A 163 -1.32 -16.00 -15.90
C GLU A 163 -2.13 -16.39 -14.66
N LEU A 164 -1.90 -15.71 -13.52
CA LEU A 164 -2.67 -15.92 -12.31
C LEU A 164 -4.16 -15.66 -12.53
N ARG A 165 -4.53 -14.57 -13.22
CA ARG A 165 -5.93 -14.27 -13.55
C ARG A 165 -6.58 -15.35 -14.40
N LYS A 166 -5.87 -15.87 -15.41
CA LYS A 166 -6.35 -16.99 -16.24
C LYS A 166 -6.54 -18.27 -15.42
N LYS A 167 -5.61 -18.57 -14.51
CA LYS A 167 -5.64 -19.78 -13.69
C LYS A 167 -6.78 -19.78 -12.66
N TYR A 168 -6.99 -18.64 -11.99
CA TYR A 168 -7.92 -18.54 -10.86
C TYR A 168 -9.28 -17.89 -11.21
N GLY A 169 -9.50 -17.50 -12.47
CA GLY A 169 -10.83 -17.18 -12.97
C GLY A 169 -11.31 -15.75 -12.75
N TYR A 170 -10.44 -14.75 -12.88
CA TYR A 170 -10.88 -13.36 -13.04
C TYR A 170 -10.98 -13.04 -14.54
N SER A 171 -12.19 -13.14 -15.08
CA SER A 171 -12.48 -12.77 -16.47
C SER A 171 -12.06 -11.30 -16.71
N PRO A 172 -11.29 -10.99 -17.76
CA PRO A 172 -11.19 -9.62 -18.22
C PRO A 172 -12.59 -9.15 -18.65
N ILE A 173 -12.81 -7.86 -18.43
CA ILE A 173 -13.94 -7.02 -18.84
C ILE A 173 -14.53 -7.45 -20.19
#